data_AF-A0A920H5T0-F1
#
_entry.id   AF-A0A920H5T0-F1
#
_cell.length_a   1.000
_cell.length_b   1.000
_cell.length_c   1.000
_cell.angle_alpha   90.00
_cell.angle_beta   90.00
_cell.angle_gamma   90.00
#
_symmetry.space_group_name_H-M   'P 1'
#
loop_
_entity.id
_entity.type
_entity.pdbx_description
1 polymer ?
#
loop_
_entity_poly.entity_id
_entity_poly.type
_entity_poly.pdbx_seq_one_letter_code
_entity_poly.pdbx_strand_id
1 'polypeptide(L)'
;MSTVIPKTDTEIDAMREAGRLAAEVLEMIGPLVEVGMTTGEIDRICHDHIVNVQKAIPAPLNYKGFPKSICTSVNEVICHGIPSDSKKLRKRRHRQHRRHGDQRRLAWRYQHYGWRRRRRAPC
;
A
#
# COMPACT_ATOMS: atom_id res chain seq x y z
N MET A 1 29.96 -0.49 11.44
CA MET A 1 29.48 -1.16 10.22
C MET A 1 28.24 -1.95 10.58
N SER A 2 27.10 -1.72 9.93
CA SER A 2 25.89 -2.53 10.15
C SER A 2 26.03 -3.87 9.46
N THR A 3 25.89 -4.96 10.20
CA THR A 3 25.90 -6.32 9.69
C THR A 3 24.70 -6.55 8.76
N VAL A 4 24.95 -7.03 7.54
CA VAL A 4 23.90 -7.48 6.61
C VAL A 4 23.78 -8.99 6.74
N ILE A 5 22.57 -9.47 7.03
CA ILE A 5 22.29 -10.90 7.19
C ILE A 5 21.68 -11.42 5.88
N PRO A 6 22.35 -12.33 5.15
CA PRO A 6 21.76 -12.99 3.99
C PRO A 6 20.47 -13.73 4.36
N LYS A 7 19.48 -13.63 3.48
CA LYS A 7 18.21 -14.33 3.67
C LYS A 7 18.33 -15.81 3.34
N THR A 8 17.68 -16.64 4.14
CA THR A 8 17.49 -18.07 3.83
C THR A 8 16.52 -18.24 2.66
N ASP A 9 16.55 -19.39 1.99
CA ASP A 9 15.62 -19.68 0.88
C ASP A 9 14.15 -19.54 1.29
N THR A 10 13.80 -20.02 2.48
CA THR A 10 12.45 -19.87 3.06
C THR A 10 12.05 -18.42 3.26
N GLU A 11 12.97 -17.55 3.69
CA GLU A 11 12.69 -16.11 3.81
C GLU A 11 12.52 -15.46 2.44
N ILE A 12 13.31 -15.86 1.45
CA ILE A 12 13.21 -15.36 0.08
C ILE A 12 11.84 -15.75 -0.50
N ASP A 13 11.38 -16.99 -0.31
CA ASP A 13 10.05 -17.43 -0.77
C ASP A 13 8.91 -16.67 -0.08
N ALA A 14 9.04 -16.41 1.22
CA ALA A 14 8.08 -15.57 1.94
C ALA A 14 8.07 -14.12 1.40
N MET A 15 9.24 -13.56 1.06
CA MET A 15 9.35 -12.24 0.45
C MET A 15 8.73 -12.19 -0.96
N ARG A 16 8.88 -13.25 -1.77
CA ARG A 16 8.25 -13.38 -3.10
C ARG A 16 6.73 -13.35 -2.98
N GLU A 17 6.16 -14.13 -2.07
CA GLU A 17 4.70 -14.17 -1.87
C GLU A 17 4.19 -12.83 -1.33
N ALA A 18 4.88 -12.21 -0.38
CA ALA A 18 4.55 -10.88 0.10
C ALA A 18 4.55 -9.82 -1.03
N GLY A 19 5.56 -9.86 -1.90
CA GLY A 19 5.66 -8.99 -3.07
C GLY A 19 4.51 -9.23 -4.06
N ARG A 20 4.16 -10.49 -4.32
CA ARG A 20 3.03 -10.87 -5.19
C ARG A 20 1.70 -10.33 -4.67
N LEU A 21 1.41 -10.51 -3.38
CA LEU A 21 0.19 -10.02 -2.74
C LEU A 21 0.10 -8.49 -2.79
N ALA A 22 1.21 -7.79 -2.55
CA ALA A 22 1.26 -6.35 -2.64
C ALA A 22 1.03 -5.85 -4.08
N ALA A 23 1.60 -6.53 -5.09
CA ALA A 23 1.38 -6.21 -6.49
C ALA A 23 -0.09 -6.40 -6.89
N GLU A 24 -0.72 -7.48 -6.44
CA GLU A 24 -2.13 -7.79 -6.69
C GLU A 24 -3.08 -6.69 -6.17
N VAL A 25 -2.81 -6.12 -4.97
CA VAL A 25 -3.59 -4.98 -4.45
C VAL A 25 -3.48 -3.76 -5.37
N LEU A 26 -2.27 -3.49 -5.90
CA LEU A 26 -2.03 -2.37 -6.81
C LEU A 26 -2.76 -2.54 -8.15
N GLU A 27 -2.74 -3.76 -8.68
CA GLU A 27 -3.45 -4.11 -9.91
C GLU A 27 -4.96 -4.01 -9.73
N MET A 28 -5.48 -4.48 -8.59
CA MET A 28 -6.90 -4.42 -8.26
C MET A 28 -7.40 -2.98 -8.09
N ILE A 29 -6.67 -2.14 -7.36
CA ILE A 29 -7.12 -0.77 -7.08
C ILE A 29 -6.96 0.16 -8.30
N GLY A 30 -5.97 -0.12 -9.16
CA GLY A 30 -5.64 0.69 -10.34
C GLY A 30 -6.83 1.13 -11.21
N PRO A 31 -7.72 0.23 -11.65
CA PRO A 31 -8.91 0.58 -12.43
C PRO A 31 -10.02 1.26 -11.64
N LEU A 32 -10.04 1.13 -10.30
CA LEU A 32 -11.11 1.68 -9.45
C LEU A 32 -10.86 3.15 -9.06
N VAL A 33 -9.63 3.65 -9.18
CA VAL A 33 -9.27 5.00 -8.73
C VAL A 33 -9.77 6.07 -9.70
N GLU A 34 -10.78 6.81 -9.27
CA GLU A 34 -11.40 7.86 -10.06
C GLU A 34 -11.31 9.25 -9.43
N VAL A 35 -11.51 10.29 -10.24
CA VAL A 35 -11.58 11.68 -9.75
C VAL A 35 -12.82 11.84 -8.87
N GLY A 36 -12.66 12.52 -7.74
CA GLY A 36 -13.74 12.73 -6.77
C GLY A 36 -13.72 11.75 -5.61
N MET A 37 -13.09 10.58 -5.75
CA MET A 37 -12.89 9.64 -4.65
C MET A 37 -11.98 10.23 -3.58
N THR A 38 -12.29 9.93 -2.33
CA THR A 38 -11.47 10.23 -1.16
C THR A 38 -10.35 9.21 -1.01
N THR A 39 -9.24 9.62 -0.42
CA THR A 39 -8.18 8.65 -0.11
C THR A 39 -8.62 7.64 0.97
N GLY A 40 -9.58 8.02 1.83
CA GLY A 40 -10.22 7.10 2.78
C GLY A 40 -11.03 5.99 2.11
N GLU A 41 -11.74 6.27 1.01
CA GLU A 41 -12.44 5.23 0.23
C GLU A 41 -11.45 4.23 -0.38
N ILE A 42 -10.36 4.73 -0.92
CA ILE A 42 -9.28 3.89 -1.50
C ILE A 42 -8.67 2.98 -0.43
N ASP A 43 -8.42 3.51 0.78
CA ASP A 43 -7.92 2.72 1.91
C ASP A 43 -8.86 1.60 2.32
N ARG A 44 -10.17 1.87 2.38
CA ARG A 44 -11.19 0.86 2.71
C ARG A 44 -11.22 -0.29 1.70
N ILE A 45 -11.25 0.04 0.39
CA ILE A 45 -11.25 -0.97 -0.68
C ILE A 45 -9.98 -1.85 -0.58
N CYS A 46 -8.82 -1.24 -0.41
CA CYS A 46 -7.56 -1.97 -0.25
C CYS A 46 -7.55 -2.82 1.03
N HIS A 47 -8.03 -2.29 2.15
CA HIS A 47 -8.13 -3.02 3.42
C HIS A 47 -9.00 -4.26 3.26
N ASP A 48 -10.18 -4.10 2.66
CA ASP A 48 -11.14 -5.19 2.47
C ASP A 48 -10.56 -6.27 1.56
N HIS A 49 -9.86 -5.91 0.48
CA HIS A 49 -9.18 -6.89 -0.37
C HIS A 49 -8.10 -7.67 0.41
N ILE A 50 -7.25 -6.96 1.16
CA ILE A 50 -6.18 -7.57 1.95
C ILE A 50 -6.74 -8.55 2.99
N VAL A 51 -7.76 -8.13 3.75
CA VAL A 51 -8.28 -8.91 4.88
C VAL A 51 -9.23 -10.01 4.41
N ASN A 52 -10.14 -9.69 3.50
CA ASN A 52 -11.25 -10.57 3.14
C ASN A 52 -10.91 -11.47 1.94
N VAL A 53 -10.10 -11.02 0.98
CA VAL A 53 -9.71 -11.80 -0.20
C VAL A 53 -8.38 -12.51 0.04
N GLN A 54 -7.31 -11.75 0.34
CA GLN A 54 -5.97 -12.32 0.50
C GLN A 54 -5.76 -13.04 1.84
N LYS A 55 -6.66 -12.83 2.81
CA LYS A 55 -6.56 -13.34 4.18
C LYS A 55 -5.24 -12.94 4.86
N ALA A 56 -4.77 -11.73 4.56
CA ALA A 56 -3.53 -11.16 5.07
C ALA A 56 -3.80 -10.00 6.04
N ILE A 57 -2.74 -9.45 6.62
CA ILE A 57 -2.79 -8.29 7.53
C ILE A 57 -2.08 -7.12 6.83
N PRO A 58 -2.72 -5.95 6.70
CA PRO A 58 -2.06 -4.79 6.10
C PRO A 58 -0.85 -4.36 6.94
N ALA A 59 0.34 -4.36 6.33
CA ALA A 59 1.58 -4.06 7.04
C ALA A 59 1.64 -2.65 7.68
N PRO A 60 1.10 -1.58 7.07
CA PRO A 60 1.09 -0.25 7.68
C PRO A 60 0.17 -0.14 8.90
N LEU A 61 -0.87 -0.97 9.00
CA LEU A 61 -1.89 -0.81 10.02
C LEU A 61 -1.29 -1.03 11.41
N ASN A 62 -1.39 0.01 12.25
CA ASN A 62 -0.83 0.07 13.60
C ASN A 62 0.71 0.00 13.66
N TYR A 63 1.41 0.11 12.53
CA TYR A 63 2.87 0.17 12.52
C TYR A 63 3.34 1.52 13.09
N LYS A 64 3.97 1.50 14.28
CA LYS A 64 4.42 2.71 14.99
C LYS A 64 3.32 3.78 15.14
N GLY A 65 2.07 3.35 15.35
CA GLY A 65 0.91 4.23 15.48
C GLY A 65 0.32 4.71 14.15
N PHE A 66 0.75 4.18 13.00
CA PHE A 66 0.14 4.53 11.72
C PHE A 66 -1.31 3.99 11.63
N PRO A 67 -2.33 4.85 11.38
CA PRO A 67 -3.72 4.49 11.66
C PRO A 67 -4.48 3.83 10.49
N LYS A 68 -3.83 3.66 9.32
CA LYS A 68 -4.49 3.23 8.07
C LYS A 68 -3.78 2.03 7.46
N SER A 69 -4.44 1.40 6.49
CA SER A 69 -3.99 0.14 5.89
C SER A 69 -3.02 0.36 4.74
N ILE A 70 -3.12 1.51 4.07
CA ILE A 70 -2.22 1.94 3.02
C ILE A 70 -1.74 3.39 3.26
N CYS A 71 -0.72 3.77 2.51
CA CYS A 71 -0.32 5.17 2.37
C CYS A 71 -0.91 5.73 1.07
N THR A 72 -1.39 6.98 1.11
CA THR A 72 -1.84 7.71 -0.09
C THR A 72 -1.19 9.08 -0.13
N SER A 73 -0.25 9.26 -1.06
CA SER A 73 0.57 10.47 -1.18
C SER A 73 0.17 11.31 -2.39
N VAL A 74 -0.70 12.30 -2.17
CA VAL A 74 -1.23 13.15 -3.25
C VAL A 74 -0.37 14.41 -3.40
N ASN A 75 0.05 14.72 -4.64
CA ASN A 75 0.76 15.95 -5.02
C ASN A 75 2.07 16.20 -4.25
N GLU A 76 2.09 17.18 -3.34
CA GLU A 76 3.25 17.62 -2.54
C GLU A 76 3.63 16.65 -1.43
N VAL A 77 2.74 15.71 -1.08
CA VAL A 77 3.01 14.68 -0.08
C VAL A 77 4.02 13.69 -0.65
N ILE A 78 5.25 13.69 -0.13
CA ILE A 78 6.35 12.87 -0.67
C ILE A 78 6.09 11.38 -0.44
N CYS A 79 5.80 10.99 0.81
CA CYS A 79 5.63 9.60 1.26
C CYS A 79 4.75 9.59 2.52
N HIS A 80 4.19 8.42 2.85
CA HIS A 80 3.43 8.17 4.10
C HIS A 80 2.23 9.09 4.33
N GLY A 81 1.59 9.59 3.26
CA GLY A 81 0.34 10.33 3.40
C GLY A 81 -0.74 9.44 4.03
N ILE A 82 -1.42 9.95 5.06
CA ILE A 82 -2.47 9.23 5.76
C ILE A 82 -3.78 9.38 4.98
N PRO A 83 -4.44 8.27 4.59
CA PRO A 83 -5.78 8.30 4.01
C PRO A 83 -6.79 9.07 4.87
N SER A 84 -7.59 9.92 4.23
CA SER A 84 -8.59 10.77 4.88
C SER A 84 -9.86 10.88 4.03
N ASP A 85 -11.02 10.88 4.69
CA ASP A 85 -12.33 11.08 4.05
C ASP A 85 -12.53 12.53 3.58
N SER A 86 -11.72 13.48 4.06
CA SER A 86 -11.78 14.88 3.61
C SER A 86 -10.94 15.15 2.35
N LYS A 87 -10.00 14.26 1.99
CA LYS A 87 -9.06 14.48 0.88
C LYS A 87 -9.55 13.78 -0.39
N LYS A 88 -10.22 14.53 -1.27
CA LYS A 88 -10.67 14.05 -2.58
C LYS A 88 -9.60 14.17 -3.66
N LEU A 89 -9.51 13.17 -4.53
CA LEU A 89 -8.70 13.20 -5.74
C LEU A 89 -9.29 14.23 -6.71
N ARG A 90 -8.43 15.08 -7.26
CA ARG A 90 -8.82 16.16 -8.18
C ARG A 90 -8.17 15.91 -9.53
N LYS A 91 -8.89 16.28 -10.61
CA LYS A 91 -8.31 16.31 -11.95
C LYS A 91 -7.12 17.26 -11.96
N ARG A 92 -5.95 16.78 -12.41
CA ARG A 92 -4.73 17.62 -12.51
C ARG A 92 -5.02 18.81 -13.43
N ARG A 93 -4.83 20.03 -12.92
CA ARG A 93 -4.88 21.26 -13.72
C ARG A 93 -3.48 21.53 -14.31
N HIS A 94 -3.21 20.94 -15.47
CA HIS A 94 -2.13 21.23 -16.44
C HIS A 94 -0.61 21.04 -16.16
N ARG A 95 0.03 20.47 -17.20
CA ARG A 95 1.42 20.56 -17.72
C ARG A 95 2.61 20.57 -16.74
N GLN A 96 3.08 19.38 -16.38
CA GLN A 96 4.52 19.09 -16.38
C GLN A 96 4.73 17.73 -17.04
N HIS A 97 5.81 17.62 -17.83
CA HIS A 97 6.21 16.53 -18.73
C HIS A 97 5.50 15.19 -18.58
N ARG A 98 4.99 14.70 -19.72
CA ARG A 98 4.46 13.35 -19.94
C ARG A 98 5.20 12.27 -19.13
N ARG A 99 4.68 11.95 -17.95
CA ARG A 99 4.80 10.62 -17.35
C ARG A 99 3.38 10.22 -16.95
N HIS A 100 2.76 9.41 -17.79
CA HIS A 100 1.54 8.70 -17.44
C HIS A 100 1.72 8.07 -16.06
N GLY A 101 0.80 8.30 -15.13
CA GLY A 101 0.65 7.44 -13.95
C GLY A 101 0.75 8.11 -12.59
N ASP A 102 0.13 9.26 -12.37
CA ASP A 102 -0.10 9.74 -10.99
C ASP A 102 -1.21 8.95 -10.28
N GLN A 103 -2.23 8.48 -11.02
CA GLN A 103 -3.24 7.55 -10.48
C GLN A 103 -2.67 6.16 -10.13
N ARG A 104 -1.56 5.75 -10.76
CA ARG A 104 -0.92 4.45 -10.54
C ARG A 104 0.21 4.46 -9.50
N ARG A 105 0.64 5.63 -9.02
CA ARG A 105 1.79 5.80 -8.10
C ARG A 105 1.40 6.26 -6.69
N LEU A 106 0.12 6.25 -6.34
CA LEU A 106 -0.33 6.68 -5.00
C LEU A 106 0.06 5.70 -3.88
N ALA A 107 0.38 4.45 -4.21
CA ALA A 107 0.68 3.38 -3.26
C ALA A 107 2.17 2.98 -3.21
N TRP A 108 3.06 3.85 -3.68
CA TRP A 108 4.50 3.56 -3.65
C TRP A 108 5.10 3.91 -2.28
N ARG A 109 5.64 2.85 -1.63
CA ARG A 109 6.80 2.81 -0.72
C ARG A 109 6.58 2.14 0.65
N TYR A 110 5.84 1.03 0.71
CA TYR A 110 5.98 0.04 1.80
C TYR A 110 5.89 -1.40 1.25
N GLN A 111 7.04 -1.98 0.90
CA GLN A 111 7.19 -3.41 0.59
C GLN A 111 8.28 -4.08 1.48
N HIS A 112 8.63 -3.48 2.63
CA HIS A 112 9.73 -3.98 3.46
C HIS A 112 9.36 -4.46 4.87
N TYR A 113 8.08 -4.67 5.20
CA TYR A 113 7.72 -5.30 6.47
C TYR A 113 6.77 -6.46 6.23
N GLY A 114 7.15 -7.61 6.80
CA GLY A 114 6.68 -8.93 6.43
C GLY A 114 5.16 -9.09 6.51
N TRP A 115 4.58 -9.49 5.39
CA TRP A 115 3.22 -9.96 5.30
C TRP A 115 3.16 -11.36 5.91
N ARG A 116 2.69 -11.46 7.16
CA ARG A 116 2.38 -12.75 7.77
C ARG A 116 0.96 -13.14 7.32
N ARG A 117 0.83 -14.17 6.48
CA ARG A 117 -0.44 -14.92 6.36
C ARG A 117 -0.84 -15.35 7.76
N ARG A 118 -2.12 -15.23 8.12
CA ARG A 118 -2.65 -15.61 9.44
C ARG A 118 -2.19 -17.01 9.84
N ARG A 119 -1.09 -17.09 10.58
CA ARG A 119 -0.83 -18.15 11.55
C ARG A 119 -0.88 -17.45 12.90
N ARG A 120 -1.90 -17.78 13.68
CA ARG A 120 -1.95 -17.46 15.11
C ARG A 120 -0.63 -17.93 15.72
N ALA A 121 0.19 -17.01 16.20
CA ALA A 121 1.23 -17.28 17.17
C ALA A 121 0.93 -16.40 18.39
N PRO A 122 0.89 -16.96 19.60
CA PRO A 122 0.42 -16.29 20.80
C PRO A 122 1.47 -15.30 21.32
N CYS A 123 0.96 -14.22 21.92
CA CYS A 123 1.56 -13.32 22.92
C CYS A 123 2.93 -12.71 22.59
#